data_AF-A0A2V6CZF5-F1
#
_entry.id   AF-A0A2V6CZF5-F1
#
_cell.length_a   1.000
_cell.length_b   1.000
_cell.length_c   1.000
_cell.angle_alpha   90.00
_cell.angle_beta   90.00
_cell.angle_gamma   90.00
#
_symmetry.space_group_name_H-M   'P 1'
#
loop_
_entity.id
_entity.type
_entity.pdbx_description
1 polymer ?
#
loop_
_entity_poly.entity_id
_entity_poly.type
_entity_poly.pdbx_seq_one_letter_code
_entity_poly.pdbx_strand_id
1 'polypeptide(L)'
;MPLQLNLLHEEILQQRQRKRDPLKLSLYAAIGLGVLLILNYLWTGYRVLESKSRLNSIHAEWDKIEPKVTAAQKRSDELNGIISTTNALDGYVETRFYWAPLLEKVAHCVTPNIQITALEGIVEDDKGLVTVTLDGVAGGREPRGVAEDFRQMLLEQVGKEQPTVKVEFKTLEDLDTTVA
;
A
#
# COMPACT_ATOMS: atom_id res chain seq x y z
N MET A 1 -86.01 19.92 -63.22
CA MET A 1 -85.95 20.38 -61.82
C MET A 1 -84.82 21.39 -61.73
N PRO A 2 -85.09 22.69 -61.51
CA PRO A 2 -84.07 23.72 -61.57
C PRO A 2 -83.23 23.72 -60.30
N LEU A 3 -81.92 23.49 -60.44
CA LEU A 3 -80.93 23.59 -59.37
C LEU A 3 -80.79 25.06 -58.96
N GLN A 4 -81.15 25.38 -57.73
CA GLN A 4 -80.86 26.67 -57.13
C GLN A 4 -79.36 26.75 -56.83
N LEU A 5 -78.60 27.30 -57.77
CA LEU A 5 -77.18 27.62 -57.60
C LEU A 5 -77.04 28.75 -56.57
N ASN A 6 -76.56 28.40 -55.38
CA ASN A 6 -76.28 29.37 -54.32
C ASN A 6 -74.93 30.05 -54.58
N LEU A 7 -74.96 31.10 -55.41
CA LEU A 7 -73.79 31.91 -55.81
C LEU A 7 -72.99 32.41 -54.59
N LEU A 8 -73.67 32.68 -53.48
CA LEU A 8 -73.06 33.17 -52.24
C LEU A 8 -72.19 32.11 -51.56
N HIS A 9 -72.55 30.83 -51.70
CA HIS A 9 -71.75 29.72 -51.18
C HIS A 9 -70.44 29.53 -51.98
N GLU A 10 -70.50 29.74 -53.29
CA GLU A 10 -69.36 29.57 -54.19
C GLU A 10 -68.31 30.66 -53.98
N GLU A 11 -68.74 31.91 -53.76
CA GLU A 11 -67.83 33.01 -53.41
C GLU A 11 -67.13 32.78 -52.06
N ILE A 12 -67.84 32.27 -51.05
CA ILE A 12 -67.25 31.94 -49.74
C ILE A 12 -66.23 30.80 -49.86
N LEU A 13 -66.50 29.80 -50.70
CA LEU A 13 -65.56 28.70 -50.96
C LEU A 13 -64.30 29.18 -51.69
N GLN A 14 -64.44 30.04 -52.69
CA GLN A 14 -63.30 30.64 -53.40
C GLN A 14 -62.47 31.55 -52.48
N GLN A 15 -63.11 32.34 -51.61
CA GLN A 15 -62.40 33.14 -50.61
C GLN A 15 -61.66 32.26 -49.59
N ARG A 16 -62.22 31.10 -49.18
CA ARG A 16 -61.52 30.14 -48.33
C ARG A 16 -60.36 29.45 -49.04
N GLN A 17 -60.50 29.13 -50.33
CA GLN A 17 -59.41 28.56 -51.13
C GLN A 17 -58.26 29.55 -51.31
N ARG A 18 -58.55 30.82 -51.60
CA ARG A 18 -57.52 31.88 -51.68
C ARG A 18 -56.84 32.18 -50.33
N LYS A 19 -57.55 32.00 -49.21
CA LYS A 19 -56.96 32.13 -47.86
C LYS A 19 -56.15 30.90 -47.45
N ARG A 20 -56.50 29.73 -47.95
CA ARG A 20 -55.76 28.47 -47.80
C ARG A 20 -54.76 28.30 -48.95
N ASP A 21 -53.89 29.28 -49.16
CA ASP A 21 -52.71 29.08 -50.00
C ASP A 21 -51.75 28.14 -49.23
N PRO A 22 -51.66 26.85 -49.58
CA PRO A 22 -50.86 25.88 -48.83
C PRO A 22 -49.38 26.26 -48.82
N LEU A 23 -48.96 27.00 -49.85
CA LEU A 23 -47.60 27.49 -50.04
C LEU A 23 -47.22 28.53 -48.98
N LYS A 24 -48.11 29.48 -48.65
CA LYS A 24 -47.87 30.46 -47.58
C LYS A 24 -47.86 29.79 -46.20
N LEU A 25 -48.77 28.84 -45.97
CA LEU A 25 -48.80 28.08 -44.71
C LEU A 25 -47.51 27.26 -44.52
N SER A 26 -47.04 26.60 -45.58
CA SER A 26 -45.79 25.82 -45.56
C SER A 26 -44.55 26.69 -45.36
N LEU A 27 -44.56 27.91 -45.91
CA LEU A 27 -43.47 28.87 -45.72
C LEU A 27 -43.40 29.35 -44.26
N TYR A 28 -44.53 29.69 -43.65
CA TYR A 28 -44.56 30.04 -42.22
C TYR A 28 -44.16 28.86 -41.33
N ALA A 29 -44.56 27.64 -41.69
CA ALA A 29 -44.13 26.44 -40.98
C ALA A 29 -42.61 26.22 -41.09
N ALA A 30 -42.03 26.40 -42.29
CA ALA A 30 -40.59 26.27 -42.51
C ALA A 30 -39.79 27.34 -41.76
N ILE A 31 -40.27 28.59 -41.73
CA ILE A 31 -39.66 29.68 -40.95
C ILE A 31 -39.73 29.34 -39.45
N GLY A 32 -40.88 28.87 -38.96
CA GLY A 32 -41.03 28.45 -37.57
C GLY A 32 -40.06 27.34 -37.19
N LEU A 33 -39.90 26.34 -38.05
CA LEU A 33 -38.98 25.22 -37.85
C LEU A 33 -37.51 25.69 -37.88
N GLY A 34 -37.17 26.59 -38.79
CA GLY A 34 -35.84 27.21 -38.88
C GLY A 34 -35.47 28.00 -37.62
N VAL A 35 -36.39 28.81 -37.11
CA VAL A 35 -36.20 29.55 -35.84
C VAL A 35 -35.99 28.58 -34.67
N LEU A 36 -36.77 27.51 -34.61
CA LEU A 36 -36.67 26.49 -33.56
C LEU A 36 -35.30 25.80 -33.55
N LEU A 37 -34.78 25.47 -34.73
CA LEU A 37 -33.44 24.87 -34.88
C LEU A 37 -32.33 25.83 -34.47
N ILE A 38 -32.42 27.11 -34.85
CA ILE A 38 -31.44 28.14 -34.46
C ILE A 38 -31.43 28.31 -32.94
N LEU A 39 -32.62 28.36 -32.31
CA LEU A 39 -32.75 28.51 -30.88
C LEU A 39 -32.18 27.29 -30.13
N ASN A 40 -32.42 26.08 -30.65
CA ASN A 40 -31.84 24.86 -30.11
C ASN A 40 -30.30 24.84 -30.22
N TYR A 41 -29.75 25.28 -31.36
CA TYR A 41 -28.31 25.36 -31.56
C TYR A 41 -27.66 26.36 -30.61
N LEU A 42 -28.24 27.56 -30.46
CA LEU A 42 -27.78 28.58 -29.52
C LEU A 42 -27.83 28.08 -28.07
N TRP A 43 -28.92 27.41 -27.67
CA TRP A 43 -29.05 26.82 -26.35
C TRP A 43 -27.97 25.77 -26.06
N THR A 44 -27.71 24.90 -27.04
CA THR A 44 -26.66 23.87 -26.94
C THR A 44 -25.27 24.51 -26.87
N GLY A 45 -25.02 25.53 -27.69
CA GLY A 45 -23.77 26.29 -27.65
C GLY A 45 -23.51 26.95 -26.30
N TYR A 46 -24.55 27.53 -25.69
CA TYR A 46 -24.46 28.13 -24.36
C TYR A 46 -24.11 27.10 -23.28
N ARG A 47 -24.78 25.94 -23.29
CA ARG A 47 -24.49 24.80 -22.38
C ARG A 47 -23.05 24.32 -22.51
N VAL A 48 -22.54 24.24 -23.74
CA VAL A 48 -21.15 23.83 -24.02
C VAL A 48 -20.16 24.87 -23.53
N LEU A 49 -20.43 26.16 -23.73
CA LEU A 49 -19.58 27.25 -23.22
C LEU A 49 -19.50 27.25 -21.69
N GLU A 50 -20.61 27.08 -21.00
CA GLU A 50 -20.63 26.96 -19.53
C GLU A 50 -19.85 25.73 -19.04
N SER A 51 -19.97 24.60 -19.74
CA SER A 51 -19.22 23.39 -19.39
C SER A 51 -17.72 23.58 -19.61
N LYS A 52 -17.32 24.22 -20.72
CA LYS A 52 -15.92 24.53 -21.01
C LYS A 52 -15.31 25.50 -20.00
N SER A 53 -16.06 26.50 -19.54
CA SER A 53 -15.53 27.45 -18.55
C SER A 53 -15.29 26.76 -17.20
N ARG A 54 -16.19 25.87 -16.76
CA ARG A 54 -16.00 25.05 -15.55
C ARG A 54 -14.82 24.09 -15.68
N LEU A 55 -14.65 23.44 -16.82
CA LEU A 55 -13.49 22.57 -17.05
C LEU A 55 -12.19 23.37 -17.03
N ASN A 56 -12.17 24.56 -17.63
CA ASN A 56 -10.97 25.38 -17.66
C ASN A 56 -10.59 25.92 -16.27
N SER A 57 -11.57 26.27 -15.42
CA SER A 57 -11.29 26.67 -14.04
C SER A 57 -10.75 25.51 -13.21
N ILE A 58 -11.33 24.32 -13.34
CA ILE A 58 -10.84 23.11 -12.65
C ILE A 58 -9.43 22.76 -13.12
N HIS A 59 -9.17 22.83 -14.42
CA HIS A 59 -7.84 22.57 -14.98
C HIS A 59 -6.82 23.58 -14.46
N ALA A 60 -7.15 24.87 -14.41
CA ALA A 60 -6.27 25.90 -13.85
C ALA A 60 -6.04 25.74 -12.33
N GLU A 61 -7.00 25.18 -11.59
CA GLU A 61 -6.81 24.81 -10.18
C GLU A 61 -5.93 23.56 -10.06
N TRP A 62 -6.13 22.57 -10.92
CA TRP A 62 -5.33 21.36 -10.98
C TRP A 62 -3.86 21.66 -11.29
N ASP A 63 -3.56 22.49 -12.28
CA ASP A 63 -2.19 22.89 -12.66
C ASP A 63 -1.42 23.54 -11.50
N LYS A 64 -2.12 24.16 -10.53
CA LYS A 64 -1.51 24.73 -9.32
C LYS A 64 -1.24 23.69 -8.24
N ILE A 65 -2.05 22.64 -8.18
CA ILE A 65 -2.03 21.61 -7.15
C ILE A 65 -1.11 20.45 -7.55
N GLU A 66 -1.13 20.06 -8.82
CA GLU A 66 -0.29 19.01 -9.41
C GLU A 66 1.18 19.10 -8.98
N PRO A 67 1.89 20.24 -9.13
CA PRO A 67 3.30 20.32 -8.73
C PRO A 67 3.50 20.09 -7.23
N LYS A 68 2.55 20.52 -6.39
CA LYS A 68 2.63 20.33 -4.93
C LYS A 68 2.42 18.87 -4.55
N VAL A 69 1.48 18.19 -5.20
CA VAL A 69 1.23 16.76 -4.99
C VAL A 69 2.43 15.95 -5.46
N THR A 70 2.99 16.24 -6.64
CA THR A 70 4.18 15.54 -7.14
C THR A 70 5.42 15.78 -6.26
N ALA A 71 5.58 16.99 -5.72
CA ALA A 71 6.68 17.29 -4.79
C ALA A 71 6.51 16.59 -3.45
N ALA A 72 5.28 16.53 -2.92
CA ALA A 72 4.98 15.78 -1.70
C ALA A 72 5.20 14.28 -1.90
N GLN A 73 4.78 13.72 -3.03
CA GLN A 73 5.00 12.31 -3.38
C GLN A 73 6.49 11.99 -3.49
N LYS A 74 7.26 12.84 -4.16
CA LYS A 74 8.72 12.64 -4.24
C LYS A 74 9.38 12.64 -2.86
N ARG A 75 8.96 13.55 -1.97
CA ARG A 75 9.45 13.58 -0.58
C ARG A 75 9.03 12.36 0.22
N SER A 76 7.82 11.85 0.04
CA SER A 76 7.41 10.62 0.73
C SER A 76 8.22 9.42 0.27
N ASP A 77 8.55 9.34 -1.02
CA ASP A 77 9.35 8.25 -1.57
C ASP A 77 10.80 8.31 -1.04
N GLU A 78 11.38 9.51 -0.97
CA GLU A 78 12.70 9.75 -0.36
C GLU A 78 12.71 9.38 1.14
N LEU A 79 11.68 9.77 1.90
CA LEU A 79 11.55 9.44 3.32
C LEU A 79 11.38 7.93 3.55
N ASN A 80 10.57 7.26 2.74
CA ASN A 80 10.42 5.81 2.79
C ASN A 80 11.74 5.08 2.50
N GLY A 81 12.55 5.59 1.57
CA GLY A 81 13.91 5.13 1.34
C GLY A 81 14.76 5.21 2.61
N ILE A 82 14.81 6.38 3.25
CA ILE A 82 15.59 6.60 4.48
C ILE A 82 15.12 5.71 5.63
N ILE A 83 13.80 5.55 5.81
CA ILE A 83 13.23 4.68 6.84
C ILE A 83 13.66 3.23 6.59
N SER A 84 13.59 2.75 5.34
CA SER A 84 13.98 1.38 5.01
C SER A 84 15.47 1.12 5.31
N THR A 85 16.36 2.08 5.01
CA THR A 85 17.78 1.97 5.33
C THR A 85 18.05 2.04 6.82
N THR A 86 17.27 2.85 7.56
CA THR A 86 17.40 2.96 9.01
C THR A 86 16.95 1.67 9.69
N ASN A 87 15.83 1.08 9.28
CA ASN A 87 15.37 -0.21 9.80
C ASN A 87 16.36 -1.34 9.49
N ALA A 88 16.97 -1.34 8.30
CA ALA A 88 18.02 -2.29 7.98
C ALA A 88 19.24 -2.11 8.91
N LEU A 89 19.66 -0.87 9.15
CA LEU A 89 20.77 -0.56 10.05
C LEU A 89 20.45 -0.96 11.50
N ASP A 90 19.23 -0.70 11.95
CA ASP A 90 18.75 -1.08 13.28
C ASP A 90 18.79 -2.60 13.45
N GLY A 91 18.29 -3.36 12.47
CA GLY A 91 18.39 -4.82 12.47
C GLY A 91 19.84 -5.34 12.47
N TYR A 92 20.77 -4.66 11.78
CA TYR A 92 22.20 -5.00 11.85
C TYR A 92 22.81 -4.70 13.22
N VAL A 93 22.44 -3.57 13.83
CA VAL A 93 22.91 -3.19 15.17
C VAL A 93 22.37 -4.18 16.20
N GLU A 94 21.09 -4.52 16.12
CA GLU A 94 20.45 -5.47 17.02
C GLU A 94 21.03 -6.87 16.90
N THR A 95 21.17 -7.38 15.68
CA THR A 95 21.60 -8.77 15.44
C THR A 95 23.09 -8.97 15.68
N ARG A 96 23.93 -7.96 15.41
CA ARG A 96 25.40 -8.15 15.40
C ARG A 96 26.13 -7.33 16.44
N PHE A 97 25.76 -6.07 16.67
CA PHE A 97 26.49 -5.22 17.61
C PHE A 97 26.18 -5.55 19.07
N TYR A 98 24.92 -5.79 19.42
CA TYR A 98 24.59 -6.18 20.80
C TYR A 98 25.07 -7.58 21.16
N TRP A 99 25.19 -8.49 20.19
CA TRP A 99 25.69 -9.85 20.41
C TRP A 99 27.22 -9.99 20.33
N ALA A 100 27.93 -9.04 19.68
CA ALA A 100 29.39 -9.08 19.53
C ALA A 100 30.17 -9.25 20.85
N PRO A 101 29.93 -8.47 21.92
CA PRO A 101 30.70 -8.61 23.17
C PRO A 101 30.40 -9.93 23.88
N LEU A 102 29.17 -10.45 23.76
CA LEU A 102 28.81 -11.77 24.30
C LEU A 102 29.52 -12.88 23.51
N LEU A 103 29.51 -12.81 22.17
CA LEU A 103 30.17 -13.76 21.29
C LEU A 103 31.69 -13.79 21.48
N GLU A 104 32.33 -12.62 21.66
CA GLU A 104 33.77 -12.52 21.90
C GLU A 104 34.18 -13.27 23.18
N LYS A 105 33.40 -13.10 24.25
CA LYS A 105 33.65 -13.78 25.53
C LYS A 105 33.38 -15.27 25.46
N VAL A 106 32.30 -15.67 24.78
CA VAL A 106 32.02 -17.10 24.52
C VAL A 106 33.15 -17.72 23.71
N ALA A 107 33.63 -17.07 22.65
CA ALA A 107 34.75 -17.54 21.83
C ALA A 107 36.05 -17.70 22.63
N HIS A 108 36.34 -16.80 23.58
CA HIS A 108 37.49 -16.94 24.48
C HIS A 108 37.37 -18.11 25.46
N CYS A 109 36.16 -18.57 25.76
CA CYS A 109 35.92 -19.71 26.65
C CYS A 109 35.95 -21.05 25.90
N VAL A 110 35.84 -21.08 24.56
CA VAL A 110 35.85 -22.33 23.78
C VAL A 110 37.26 -22.93 23.76
N THR A 111 37.41 -24.09 24.38
CA THR A 111 38.66 -24.87 24.34
C THR A 111 38.75 -25.69 23.04
N PRO A 112 39.95 -26.13 22.59
CA PRO A 112 40.12 -26.86 21.32
C PRO A 112 39.32 -28.16 21.20
N ASN A 113 38.82 -28.67 22.32
CA ASN A 113 38.08 -29.91 22.45
C ASN A 113 36.55 -29.71 22.40
N ILE A 114 36.09 -28.47 22.20
CA ILE A 114 34.67 -28.11 22.20
C ILE A 114 34.33 -27.46 20.85
N GLN A 115 33.27 -27.94 20.21
CA GLN A 115 32.71 -27.33 19.01
C GLN A 115 31.28 -26.87 19.30
N ILE A 116 31.03 -25.57 19.22
CA ILE A 116 29.68 -25.01 19.29
C ILE A 116 29.05 -25.13 17.90
N THR A 117 27.90 -25.79 17.81
CA THR A 117 27.16 -26.02 16.57
C THR A 117 26.00 -25.04 16.39
N ALA A 118 25.38 -24.57 17.47
CA ALA A 118 24.34 -23.55 17.41
C ALA A 118 24.35 -22.65 18.65
N LEU A 119 24.00 -21.38 18.45
CA LEU A 119 23.76 -20.39 19.49
C LEU A 119 22.40 -19.77 19.19
N GLU A 120 21.42 -20.04 20.04
CA GLU A 120 20.06 -19.49 19.91
C GLU A 120 19.78 -18.58 21.11
N GLY A 121 19.23 -17.40 20.84
CA GLY A 121 18.86 -16.43 21.86
C GLY A 121 17.37 -16.15 21.77
N ILE A 122 16.62 -16.46 22.83
CA ILE A 122 15.20 -16.16 22.93
C ILE A 122 15.02 -15.04 23.95
N VAL A 123 14.47 -13.91 23.49
CA VAL A 123 14.06 -12.81 24.37
C VAL A 123 12.69 -13.17 24.94
N GLU A 124 12.62 -13.41 26.25
CA GLU A 124 11.35 -13.68 26.92
C GLU A 124 10.71 -12.33 27.30
N ASP A 125 9.67 -11.95 26.57
CA ASP A 125 9.02 -10.62 26.59
C ASP A 125 8.49 -10.20 27.98
N ASP A 126 8.28 -11.15 28.89
CA ASP A 126 7.67 -10.86 30.20
C ASP A 126 8.64 -10.26 31.24
N LYS A 127 9.96 -10.31 31.02
CA LYS A 127 10.96 -9.83 32.01
C LYS A 127 12.23 -9.18 31.43
N GLY A 128 12.33 -9.05 30.11
CA GLY A 128 13.57 -8.57 29.47
C GLY A 128 14.77 -9.49 29.73
N LEU A 129 14.51 -10.76 30.07
CA LEU A 129 15.52 -11.77 30.30
C LEU A 129 15.84 -12.44 28.96
N VAL A 130 17.10 -12.35 28.55
CA VAL A 130 17.61 -13.00 27.34
C VAL A 130 18.08 -14.40 27.73
N THR A 131 17.33 -15.42 27.30
CA THR A 131 17.74 -16.81 27.49
C THR A 131 18.58 -17.22 26.29
N VAL A 132 19.86 -17.52 26.53
CA VAL A 132 20.81 -17.94 25.49
C VAL A 132 21.06 -19.44 25.63
N THR A 133 20.68 -20.20 24.62
CA THR A 133 20.94 -21.64 24.51
C THR A 133 22.12 -21.89 23.58
N LEU A 134 23.10 -22.65 24.08
CA LEU A 134 24.34 -23.00 23.39
C LEU A 134 24.34 -24.51 23.15
N ASP A 135 24.29 -24.93 21.88
CA ASP A 135 24.41 -26.33 21.49
C ASP A 135 25.82 -26.59 20.96
N GLY A 136 26.43 -27.68 21.42
CA GLY A 136 27.77 -28.06 20.97
C GLY A 136 28.15 -29.48 21.34
N VAL A 137 29.25 -29.94 20.74
CA VAL A 137 29.84 -31.26 20.93
C VAL A 137 31.16 -31.11 21.68
N ALA A 138 31.30 -31.80 22.82
CA ALA A 138 32.56 -31.91 23.54
C ALA A 138 33.26 -33.22 23.15
N GLY A 139 34.47 -33.13 22.60
CA GLY A 139 35.33 -34.26 22.27
C GLY A 139 36.43 -34.44 23.32
N GLY A 140 36.68 -35.67 23.78
CA GLY A 140 37.76 -35.94 24.73
C GLY A 140 37.61 -37.26 25.48
N ARG A 141 38.61 -37.57 26.32
CA ARG A 141 38.63 -38.79 27.15
C ARG A 141 37.56 -38.78 28.26
N GLU A 142 37.11 -37.59 28.67
CA GLU A 142 36.00 -37.35 29.60
C GLU A 142 35.15 -36.17 29.10
N PRO A 143 34.17 -36.41 28.21
CA PRO A 143 33.36 -35.34 27.60
C PRO A 143 32.56 -34.54 28.64
N ARG A 144 32.22 -35.16 29.78
CA ARG A 144 31.55 -34.50 30.92
C ARG A 144 32.46 -33.51 31.66
N GLY A 145 33.73 -33.86 31.89
CA GLY A 145 34.67 -32.99 32.58
C GLY A 145 34.97 -31.73 31.76
N VAL A 146 35.20 -31.91 30.46
CA VAL A 146 35.45 -30.81 29.52
C VAL A 146 34.24 -29.87 29.40
N ALA A 147 33.01 -30.41 29.44
CA ALA A 147 31.79 -29.62 29.44
C ALA A 147 31.54 -28.86 30.77
N GLU A 148 31.87 -29.46 31.91
CA GLU A 148 31.78 -28.81 33.23
C GLU A 148 32.83 -27.71 33.42
N ASP A 149 34.07 -27.91 32.94
CA ASP A 149 35.11 -26.89 32.95
C ASP A 149 34.70 -25.67 32.10
N PHE A 150 34.10 -25.92 30.93
CA PHE A 150 33.53 -24.88 30.09
C PHE A 150 32.38 -24.14 30.77
N ARG A 151 31.50 -24.86 31.49
CA ARG A 151 30.43 -24.25 32.28
C ARG A 151 30.98 -23.35 33.39
N GLN A 152 32.02 -23.79 34.11
CA GLN A 152 32.65 -22.98 35.15
C GLN A 152 33.32 -21.73 34.59
N MET A 153 34.04 -21.85 33.46
CA MET A 153 34.65 -20.71 32.78
C MET A 153 33.61 -19.70 32.27
N LEU A 154 32.50 -20.19 31.68
CA LEU A 154 31.41 -19.31 31.25
C LEU A 154 30.72 -18.62 32.43
N LEU A 155 30.46 -19.32 33.53
CA LEU A 155 29.87 -18.72 34.73
C LEU A 155 30.79 -17.67 35.37
N GLU A 156 32.10 -17.91 35.37
CA GLU A 156 33.06 -16.98 35.95
C GLU A 156 33.24 -15.70 35.11
N GLN A 157 33.18 -15.83 33.78
CA GLN A 157 33.39 -14.72 32.85
C GLN A 157 32.10 -13.95 32.52
N VAL A 158 30.98 -14.66 32.35
CA VAL A 158 29.68 -14.09 31.96
C VAL A 158 28.85 -13.73 33.20
N GLY A 159 28.92 -14.53 34.27
CA GLY A 159 28.19 -14.28 35.52
C GLY A 159 28.66 -13.02 36.28
N LYS A 160 29.83 -12.47 35.95
CA LYS A 160 30.31 -11.18 36.48
C LYS A 160 29.61 -9.97 35.86
N GLU A 161 29.03 -10.09 34.67
CA GLU A 161 28.38 -8.97 33.96
C GLU A 161 26.87 -9.11 33.81
N GLN A 162 26.33 -10.34 33.85
CA GLN A 162 24.88 -10.57 33.80
C GLN A 162 24.46 -11.56 34.90
N PRO A 163 23.72 -11.11 35.94
CA PRO A 163 23.40 -11.92 37.12
C PRO A 163 22.31 -12.99 36.90
N THR A 164 21.89 -13.25 35.66
CA THR A 164 20.72 -14.11 35.34
C THR A 164 20.97 -15.06 34.17
N VAL A 165 22.20 -15.51 33.95
CA VAL A 165 22.49 -16.53 32.93
C VAL A 165 22.28 -17.92 33.52
N LYS A 166 21.17 -18.56 33.15
CA LYS A 166 20.86 -19.96 33.48
C LYS A 166 21.25 -20.84 32.30
N VAL A 167 22.37 -21.56 32.41
CA VAL A 167 22.84 -22.52 31.39
C VAL A 167 22.30 -23.91 31.76
N GLU A 168 21.33 -24.41 31.01
CA GLU A 168 20.80 -25.76 31.15
C GLU A 168 21.23 -26.63 29.96
N PHE A 169 21.75 -27.82 30.24
CA PHE A 169 22.09 -28.81 29.21
C PHE A 169 20.90 -29.73 28.96
N LYS A 170 20.49 -29.90 27.70
CA LYS A 170 19.70 -31.07 27.28
C LYS A 170 20.63 -32.28 27.28
N THR A 171 20.57 -33.07 28.34
CA THR A 171 21.31 -34.32 28.44
C THR A 171 20.82 -35.34 27.40
N LEU A 172 21.77 -36.15 26.93
CA LEU A 172 21.64 -37.33 26.06
C LEU A 172 20.68 -38.45 26.55
N GLU A 173 19.74 -38.17 27.46
CA GLU A 173 18.83 -39.17 28.03
C GLU A 173 17.52 -39.36 27.26
N ASP A 174 17.25 -38.55 26.23
CA ASP A 174 16.01 -38.62 25.44
C ASP A 174 16.14 -39.34 24.09
N LEU A 175 17.29 -39.98 23.79
CA LEU A 175 17.50 -40.61 22.47
C LEU A 175 17.58 -42.14 22.42
N ASP A 176 17.64 -42.88 23.54
CA ASP A 176 17.61 -44.36 23.45
C ASP A 176 16.94 -45.02 24.67
N THR A 177 15.61 -44.95 24.70
CA THR A 177 14.82 -46.14 25.05
C THR A 177 14.51 -46.91 23.78
N THR A 178 15.48 -47.67 23.26
CA THR A 178 15.20 -48.96 22.60
C THR A 178 16.49 -49.78 22.52
N VAL A 179 16.68 -50.62 23.54
CA VAL A 179 17.50 -51.83 23.43
C VAL A 179 16.70 -52.84 22.60
N ALA A 180 17.28 -53.29 21.49
CA ALA A 180 17.13 -54.67 21.04
C ALA A 180 18.40 -55.43 21.43
#